data_AF-A0A2M8KKL1-F1
#
_entry.id   AF-A0A2M8KKL1-F1
#
_cell.length_a   1.000
_cell.length_b   1.000
_cell.length_c   1.000
_cell.angle_alpha   90.00
_cell.angle_beta   90.00
_cell.angle_gamma   90.00
#
_symmetry.space_group_name_H-M   'P 1'
#
loop_
_entity.id
_entity.type
_entity.pdbx_description
1 polymer ?
#
loop_
_entity_poly.entity_id
_entity_poly.type
_entity_poly.pdbx_seq_one_letter_code
_entity_poly.pdbx_strand_id
1 'polypeptide(L)'
;MNTVVTKISFSFPKKRGDYLVFSLPQTNHYQNIINLAITPSGCKKTADKCWGNKIVILTLNDVKKEVKIDFQIKLKPYSVTINKNYKITNYSKNVFSPNRFINGQDQKIVKIAKGVVGKERNLETIIKNLYLFTRNYLTYGKPTAGLYSYKQAIEERMTDCGGFSTFLASLLQTVNIPSRLVVGFLIKKDWVSRILTFNFSLLTFNFLKIHAWLEVMLPNKSWFPIDASTSKFGQIPANRLVTSFGCDFNIKINNSNYQIDLLQKPVYLSKN
;
A
#
# COMPACT_ATOMS: atom_id res chain seq x y z
N MET A 1 -21.67 5.06 -15.44
CA MET A 1 -21.68 3.95 -14.47
C MET A 1 -22.08 4.51 -13.11
N ASN A 2 -23.20 4.05 -12.54
CA ASN A 2 -23.62 4.45 -11.19
C ASN A 2 -22.56 3.97 -10.19
N THR A 3 -21.83 4.91 -9.61
CA THR A 3 -20.85 4.60 -8.57
C THR A 3 -21.55 4.11 -7.32
N VAL A 4 -21.43 2.81 -7.06
CA VAL A 4 -21.99 2.14 -5.87
C VAL A 4 -21.29 2.67 -4.63
N VAL A 5 -22.08 3.11 -3.66
CA VAL A 5 -21.61 3.41 -2.31
C VAL A 5 -21.73 2.13 -1.49
N THR A 6 -20.61 1.64 -0.97
CA THR A 6 -20.55 0.42 -0.16
C THR A 6 -20.30 0.78 1.29
N LYS A 7 -21.05 0.20 2.23
CA LYS A 7 -20.78 0.31 3.67
C LYS A 7 -19.73 -0.74 4.06
N ILE A 8 -18.73 -0.34 4.84
CA ILE A 8 -17.67 -1.20 5.33
C ILE A 8 -17.64 -1.06 6.85
N SER A 9 -17.47 -2.20 7.54
CA SER A 9 -17.28 -2.23 8.98
C SER A 9 -16.12 -3.15 9.32
N PHE A 10 -15.07 -2.55 9.86
CA PHE A 10 -13.94 -3.29 10.40
C PHE A 10 -14.16 -3.52 11.88
N SER A 11 -14.37 -4.78 12.28
CA SER A 11 -14.43 -5.15 13.69
C SER A 11 -13.15 -5.85 14.14
N PHE A 12 -12.59 -5.37 15.24
CA PHE A 12 -11.36 -5.85 15.84
C PHE A 12 -11.65 -6.32 17.26
N PRO A 13 -11.57 -7.62 17.56
CA PRO A 13 -11.82 -8.11 18.91
C PRO A 13 -10.76 -7.56 19.86
N LYS A 14 -11.13 -7.32 21.12
CA LYS A 14 -10.15 -7.07 22.17
C LYS A 14 -9.19 -8.27 22.22
N LYS A 15 -7.89 -8.01 22.11
CA LYS A 15 -6.82 -8.99 22.31
C LYS A 15 -5.88 -8.50 23.42
N ARG A 16 -4.99 -9.38 23.88
CA ARG A 16 -3.89 -9.00 24.76
C ARG A 16 -3.03 -7.93 24.07
N GLY A 17 -2.59 -6.94 24.85
CA GLY A 17 -1.85 -5.77 24.38
C GLY A 17 -2.36 -4.51 25.08
N ASP A 18 -1.55 -3.46 25.06
CA ASP A 18 -1.89 -2.15 25.63
C ASP A 18 -2.50 -1.22 24.58
N TYR A 19 -2.07 -1.35 23.33
CA TYR A 19 -2.48 -0.46 22.25
C TYR A 19 -2.95 -1.21 21.01
N LEU A 20 -3.94 -0.64 20.34
CA LEU A 20 -4.34 -0.98 18.98
C LEU A 20 -3.97 0.18 18.05
N VAL A 21 -3.19 -0.11 17.02
CA VAL A 21 -2.75 0.87 16.01
C VAL A 21 -3.30 0.49 14.65
N PHE A 22 -3.89 1.45 13.94
CA PHE A 22 -4.44 1.24 12.60
C PHE A 22 -4.44 2.53 11.76
N SER A 23 -4.20 2.42 10.46
CA SER A 23 -4.35 3.55 9.53
C SER A 23 -5.77 3.65 9.01
N LEU A 24 -6.40 4.81 9.19
CA LEU A 24 -7.73 5.10 8.68
C LEU A 24 -7.70 5.22 7.15
N PRO A 25 -8.65 4.59 6.44
CA PRO A 25 -8.79 4.83 5.02
C PRO A 25 -9.11 6.31 4.77
N GLN A 26 -8.49 6.88 3.73
CA GLN A 26 -8.62 8.29 3.38
C GLN A 26 -9.15 8.44 1.95
N THR A 27 -9.83 9.55 1.67
CA THR A 27 -10.18 9.94 0.30
C THR A 27 -8.90 10.23 -0.49
N ASN A 28 -8.80 9.63 -1.68
CA ASN A 28 -7.70 9.80 -2.63
C ASN A 28 -8.19 9.52 -4.06
N HIS A 29 -7.29 9.35 -5.02
CA HIS A 29 -7.65 9.08 -6.42
C HIS A 29 -8.29 7.69 -6.65
N TYR A 30 -8.12 6.73 -5.74
CA TYR A 30 -8.77 5.41 -5.81
C TYR A 30 -10.14 5.37 -5.15
N GLN A 31 -10.43 6.25 -4.18
CA GLN A 31 -11.63 6.12 -3.36
C GLN A 31 -12.10 7.44 -2.76
N ASN A 32 -13.41 7.54 -2.51
CA ASN A 32 -13.98 8.53 -1.61
C ASN A 32 -14.48 7.85 -0.34
N ILE A 33 -14.03 8.32 0.83
CA ILE A 33 -14.44 7.84 2.15
C ILE A 33 -15.43 8.82 2.74
N ILE A 34 -16.57 8.31 3.21
CA ILE A 34 -17.72 9.08 3.68
C ILE A 34 -18.15 8.50 5.04
N ASN A 35 -18.62 9.35 5.95
CA ASN A 35 -19.18 8.94 7.25
C ASN A 35 -18.28 8.00 8.06
N LEU A 36 -16.98 8.28 8.13
CA LEU A 36 -16.03 7.48 8.90
C LEU A 36 -16.26 7.69 10.41
N ALA A 37 -16.54 6.60 11.12
CA ALA A 37 -16.75 6.55 12.56
C ALA A 37 -15.88 5.45 13.20
N ILE A 38 -15.50 5.66 14.46
CA ILE A 38 -14.71 4.71 15.25
C ILE A 38 -15.43 4.51 16.58
N THR A 39 -15.58 3.24 16.98
CA THR A 39 -16.19 2.86 18.26
C THR A 39 -15.23 1.93 19.02
N PRO A 40 -14.94 2.15 20.31
CA PRO A 40 -15.43 3.24 21.15
C PRO A 40 -14.84 4.61 20.75
N SER A 41 -15.52 5.68 21.14
CA SER A 41 -15.01 7.06 21.03
C SER A 41 -13.84 7.26 22.02
N GLY A 42 -12.97 8.26 21.78
CA GLY A 42 -11.80 8.55 22.65
C GLY A 42 -10.44 8.12 22.11
N CYS A 43 -10.33 7.81 20.82
CA CYS A 43 -9.07 7.42 20.20
C CYS A 43 -8.07 8.58 20.03
N LYS A 44 -6.77 8.33 20.22
CA LYS A 44 -5.72 9.28 19.84
C LYS A 44 -5.50 9.20 18.34
N LYS A 45 -5.53 10.34 17.66
CA LYS A 45 -5.24 10.45 16.23
C LYS A 45 -3.86 11.06 16.04
N THR A 46 -3.11 10.56 15.08
CA THR A 46 -1.83 11.11 14.63
C THR A 46 -1.69 10.94 13.13
N ALA A 47 -0.63 11.47 12.54
CA ALA A 47 -0.27 11.20 11.16
C ALA A 47 1.18 10.72 11.09
N ASP A 48 1.48 9.80 10.17
CA ASP A 48 2.88 9.51 9.86
C ASP A 48 3.49 10.69 9.08
N LYS A 49 4.75 10.99 9.37
CA LYS A 49 5.45 12.16 8.82
C LYS A 49 5.81 12.01 7.33
N CYS A 50 5.93 10.77 6.84
CA CYS A 50 6.47 10.50 5.52
C CYS A 50 5.39 10.55 4.43
N TRP A 51 4.21 10.02 4.74
CA TRP A 51 3.16 9.74 3.76
C TRP A 51 1.80 10.33 4.13
N GLY A 52 1.65 10.88 5.33
CA GLY A 52 0.41 11.52 5.78
C GLY A 52 -0.73 10.55 6.01
N ASN A 53 -0.45 9.28 6.30
CA ASN A 53 -1.44 8.32 6.76
C ASN A 53 -2.02 8.79 8.08
N LYS A 54 -3.35 8.87 8.18
CA LYS A 54 -4.05 9.15 9.44
C LYS A 54 -4.08 7.89 10.28
N ILE A 55 -3.33 7.89 11.37
CA ILE A 55 -3.19 6.74 12.26
C ILE A 55 -4.02 6.96 13.51
N VAL A 56 -4.72 5.91 13.92
CA VAL A 56 -5.43 5.84 15.19
C VAL A 56 -4.66 4.95 16.14
N ILE A 57 -4.50 5.42 17.37
CA ILE A 57 -3.95 4.69 18.50
C ILE A 57 -5.04 4.66 19.57
N LEU A 58 -5.43 3.44 19.95
CA LEU A 58 -6.43 3.17 20.97
C LEU A 58 -5.78 2.42 22.13
N THR A 59 -6.03 2.87 23.36
CA THR A 59 -5.67 2.10 24.55
C THR A 59 -6.68 0.98 24.73
N LEU A 60 -6.21 -0.26 24.82
CA LEU A 60 -7.08 -1.45 24.89
C LEU A 60 -7.74 -1.66 26.26
N ASN A 61 -7.25 -0.98 27.30
CA ASN A 61 -7.88 -0.98 28.63
C ASN A 61 -9.32 -0.46 28.57
N ASP A 62 -9.58 0.52 27.70
CA ASP A 62 -10.90 1.15 27.54
C ASP A 62 -11.83 0.38 26.59
N VAL A 63 -11.32 -0.67 25.93
CA VAL A 63 -12.10 -1.51 25.01
C VAL A 63 -12.76 -2.63 25.80
N LYS A 64 -14.09 -2.65 25.84
CA LYS A 64 -14.86 -3.71 26.52
C LYS A 64 -14.87 -5.02 25.74
N LYS A 65 -15.20 -4.97 24.44
CA LYS A 65 -15.38 -6.17 23.60
C LYS A 65 -14.62 -6.09 22.28
N GLU A 66 -14.84 -5.04 21.51
CA GLU A 66 -14.27 -4.87 20.18
C GLU A 66 -14.14 -3.39 19.83
N VAL A 67 -13.26 -3.11 18.87
CA VAL A 67 -13.14 -1.81 18.20
C VAL A 67 -13.77 -1.92 16.82
N LYS A 68 -14.65 -0.98 16.46
CA LYS A 68 -15.24 -0.87 15.13
C LYS A 68 -14.76 0.36 14.39
N ILE A 69 -14.55 0.22 13.08
CA ILE A 69 -14.36 1.33 12.16
C ILE A 69 -15.37 1.17 11.04
N ASP A 70 -16.34 2.08 11.02
CA ASP A 70 -17.44 2.08 10.07
C ASP A 70 -17.26 3.22 9.09
N PHE A 71 -17.46 2.97 7.80
CA PHE A 71 -17.41 4.01 6.78
C PHE A 71 -18.17 3.60 5.52
N GLN A 72 -18.50 4.58 4.70
CA GLN A 72 -18.98 4.40 3.35
C GLN A 72 -17.84 4.67 2.36
N ILE A 73 -17.77 3.86 1.30
CA ILE A 73 -16.75 4.00 0.27
C ILE A 73 -17.36 4.03 -1.12
N LYS A 74 -16.80 4.89 -1.96
CA LYS A 74 -17.00 4.92 -3.41
C LYS A 74 -15.66 4.71 -4.09
N LEU A 75 -15.46 3.52 -4.66
CA LEU A 75 -14.24 3.15 -5.38
C LEU A 75 -14.23 3.76 -6.78
N LYS A 76 -13.03 4.08 -7.27
CA LYS A 76 -12.77 4.67 -8.57
C LYS A 76 -11.70 3.86 -9.31
N PRO A 77 -11.86 3.61 -10.62
CA PRO A 77 -10.73 3.16 -11.40
C PRO A 77 -9.70 4.29 -11.46
N TYR A 78 -8.43 3.95 -11.49
CA TYR A 78 -7.36 4.93 -11.63
C TYR A 78 -6.44 4.54 -12.76
N SER A 79 -6.33 5.42 -13.74
CA SER A 79 -5.46 5.26 -14.90
C SER A 79 -4.79 6.58 -15.19
N VAL A 80 -3.48 6.54 -15.39
CA VAL A 80 -2.66 7.70 -15.71
C VAL A 80 -1.78 7.34 -16.89
N THR A 81 -1.55 8.30 -17.79
CA THR A 81 -0.55 8.17 -18.84
C THR A 81 0.68 8.98 -18.48
N ILE A 82 1.86 8.46 -18.82
CA ILE A 82 3.11 9.19 -18.62
C ILE A 82 3.31 10.09 -19.85
N ASN A 83 3.70 11.35 -19.63
CA ASN A 83 4.08 12.22 -20.74
C ASN A 83 5.33 11.63 -21.43
N LYS A 84 5.22 11.34 -22.73
CA LYS A 84 6.30 10.75 -23.53
C LYS A 84 7.59 11.57 -23.55
N ASN A 85 7.51 12.87 -23.25
CA ASN A 85 8.66 13.76 -23.18
C ASN A 85 9.41 13.67 -21.84
N TYR A 86 8.85 13.01 -20.83
CA TYR A 86 9.53 12.82 -19.56
C TYR A 86 10.74 11.91 -19.73
N LYS A 87 11.85 12.36 -19.16
CA LYS A 87 13.13 11.69 -19.08
C LYS A 87 13.50 11.51 -17.61
N ILE A 88 14.33 10.51 -17.34
CA ILE A 88 14.89 10.27 -16.00
C ILE A 88 15.60 11.51 -15.43
N THR A 89 16.21 12.33 -16.29
CA THR A 89 16.88 13.58 -15.92
C THR A 89 15.93 14.68 -15.47
N ASN A 90 14.61 14.51 -15.62
CA ASN A 90 13.63 15.44 -15.06
C ASN A 90 13.47 15.29 -13.54
N TYR A 91 13.94 14.20 -12.94
CA TYR A 91 14.02 14.12 -11.49
C TYR A 91 15.29 14.80 -10.98
N SER A 92 15.13 15.64 -9.96
CA SER A 92 16.22 15.94 -9.04
C SER A 92 16.63 14.66 -8.30
N LYS A 93 17.83 14.63 -7.72
CA LYS A 93 18.28 13.51 -6.88
C LYS A 93 17.18 13.19 -5.85
N ASN A 94 16.71 11.95 -5.89
CA ASN A 94 15.61 11.43 -5.11
C ASN A 94 16.06 11.31 -3.66
N VAL A 95 15.18 11.70 -2.76
CA VAL A 95 15.44 11.86 -1.33
C VAL A 95 14.96 10.63 -0.54
N PHE A 96 14.30 9.65 -1.17
CA PHE A 96 13.87 8.45 -0.47
C PHE A 96 15.06 7.59 -0.07
N SER A 97 15.28 7.50 1.25
CA SER A 97 16.32 6.69 1.85
C SER A 97 15.95 5.20 1.81
N PRO A 98 16.92 4.30 1.66
CA PRO A 98 16.70 2.87 1.87
C PRO A 98 16.08 2.58 3.24
N ASN A 99 15.35 1.47 3.33
CA ASN A 99 14.77 0.96 4.58
C ASN A 99 14.87 -0.57 4.62
N ARG A 100 14.26 -1.23 5.61
CA ARG A 100 14.35 -2.69 5.76
C ARG A 100 13.79 -3.49 4.58
N PHE A 101 12.86 -2.93 3.83
CA PHE A 101 12.16 -3.62 2.75
C PHE A 101 12.56 -3.15 1.35
N ILE A 102 13.02 -1.90 1.20
CA ILE A 102 13.34 -1.26 -0.08
C ILE A 102 14.76 -0.71 -0.02
N ASN A 103 15.63 -1.15 -0.92
CA ASN A 103 17.00 -0.66 -1.00
C ASN A 103 17.56 -0.72 -2.43
N GLY A 104 17.56 0.43 -3.10
CA GLY A 104 18.17 0.66 -4.41
C GLY A 104 19.67 0.91 -4.39
N GLN A 105 20.31 0.88 -3.21
CA GLN A 105 21.77 0.99 -3.08
C GLN A 105 22.45 -0.38 -2.97
N ASP A 106 21.67 -1.45 -2.77
CA ASP A 106 22.18 -2.81 -2.75
C ASP A 106 22.80 -3.20 -4.10
N GLN A 107 24.03 -3.73 -4.08
CA GLN A 107 24.78 -4.00 -5.32
C GLN A 107 24.07 -4.96 -6.28
N LYS A 108 23.32 -5.94 -5.76
CA LYS A 108 22.55 -6.88 -6.62
C LYS A 108 21.41 -6.14 -7.31
N ILE A 109 20.66 -5.33 -6.56
CA ILE A 109 19.60 -4.48 -7.11
C ILE A 109 20.17 -3.49 -8.14
N VAL A 110 21.30 -2.84 -7.83
CA VAL A 110 21.97 -1.90 -8.73
C VAL A 110 22.34 -2.57 -10.05
N LYS A 111 22.94 -3.76 -9.98
CA LYS A 111 23.34 -4.53 -11.17
C LYS A 111 22.13 -4.89 -12.02
N ILE A 112 21.05 -5.37 -11.40
CA ILE A 112 19.81 -5.75 -12.10
C ILE A 112 19.19 -4.52 -12.77
N ALA A 113 18.94 -3.44 -12.01
CA ALA A 113 18.28 -2.25 -12.54
C ALA A 113 19.08 -1.60 -13.67
N LYS A 114 20.40 -1.46 -13.52
CA LYS A 114 21.27 -0.93 -14.59
C LYS A 114 21.29 -1.84 -15.82
N GLY A 115 21.26 -3.15 -15.65
CA GLY A 115 21.16 -4.10 -16.76
C GLY A 115 19.85 -3.99 -17.54
N VAL A 116 18.72 -3.84 -16.83
CA VAL A 116 17.39 -3.69 -17.44
C VAL A 116 17.22 -2.33 -18.12
N VAL A 117 17.77 -1.26 -17.54
CA VAL A 117 17.63 0.11 -18.07
C VAL A 117 18.63 0.43 -19.18
N GLY A 118 19.87 -0.05 -19.06
CA GLY A 118 20.94 0.23 -20.01
C GLY A 118 21.14 1.72 -20.26
N LYS A 119 21.04 2.13 -21.53
CA LYS A 119 21.21 3.52 -21.97
C LYS A 119 19.89 4.29 -22.12
N GLU A 120 18.74 3.68 -21.82
CA GLU A 120 17.44 4.34 -21.94
C GLU A 120 17.36 5.59 -21.05
N ARG A 121 16.65 6.60 -21.53
CA ARG A 121 16.40 7.87 -20.83
C ARG A 121 14.93 8.23 -20.73
N ASN A 122 14.08 7.69 -21.61
CA ASN A 122 12.64 7.88 -21.59
C ASN A 122 12.04 7.28 -20.31
N LEU A 123 11.32 8.10 -19.55
CA LEU A 123 10.81 7.71 -18.25
C LEU A 123 9.79 6.57 -18.34
N GLU A 124 8.86 6.65 -19.29
CA GLU A 124 7.84 5.62 -19.47
C GLU A 124 8.48 4.27 -19.81
N THR A 125 9.42 4.27 -20.75
CA THR A 125 10.16 3.05 -21.14
C THR A 125 10.92 2.46 -19.97
N ILE A 126 11.61 3.28 -19.16
CA ILE A 126 12.34 2.80 -17.97
C ILE A 126 11.40 2.13 -16.98
N ILE A 127 10.31 2.80 -16.58
CA ILE A 127 9.37 2.26 -15.61
C ILE A 127 8.73 0.98 -16.16
N LYS A 128 8.37 0.96 -17.46
CA LYS A 128 7.78 -0.21 -18.13
C LYS A 128 8.74 -1.39 -18.19
N ASN A 129 10.02 -1.16 -18.49
CA ASN A 129 11.04 -2.22 -18.55
C ASN A 129 11.26 -2.84 -17.17
N LEU A 130 11.39 -2.02 -16.12
CA LEU A 130 11.53 -2.51 -14.74
C LEU A 130 10.28 -3.25 -14.27
N TYR A 131 9.10 -2.75 -14.63
CA TYR A 131 7.83 -3.41 -14.38
C TYR A 131 7.75 -4.78 -15.05
N LEU A 132 8.01 -4.87 -16.36
CA LEU A 132 7.97 -6.14 -17.10
C LEU A 132 9.03 -7.12 -16.60
N PHE A 133 10.24 -6.63 -16.32
CA PHE A 133 11.29 -7.44 -15.72
C PHE A 133 10.83 -8.04 -14.39
N THR A 134 10.24 -7.24 -13.50
CA THR A 134 9.72 -7.73 -12.22
C THR A 134 8.69 -8.84 -12.40
N ARG A 135 7.76 -8.69 -13.36
CA ARG A 135 6.74 -9.72 -13.64
C ARG A 135 7.33 -11.03 -14.15
N ASN A 136 8.42 -10.95 -14.90
CA ASN A 136 9.09 -12.12 -15.47
C ASN A 136 10.08 -12.75 -14.49
N TYR A 137 10.66 -11.95 -13.58
CA TYR A 137 11.66 -12.39 -12.61
C TYR A 137 11.04 -13.10 -11.41
N LEU A 138 9.83 -12.67 -10.99
CA LEU A 138 9.14 -13.20 -9.83
C LEU A 138 7.94 -14.05 -10.22
N THR A 139 7.77 -15.16 -9.51
CA THR A 139 6.57 -16.00 -9.54
C THR A 139 5.66 -15.61 -8.38
N TYR A 140 4.36 -15.45 -8.64
CA TYR A 140 3.41 -15.17 -7.58
C TYR A 140 3.15 -16.41 -6.71
N GLY A 141 3.38 -16.33 -5.40
CA GLY A 141 3.19 -17.44 -4.47
C GLY A 141 3.62 -17.10 -3.04
N LYS A 142 3.56 -18.08 -2.12
CA LYS A 142 4.03 -17.95 -0.73
C LYS A 142 3.51 -16.67 -0.01
N PRO A 143 2.19 -16.50 0.19
CA PRO A 143 1.69 -15.35 0.92
C PRO A 143 2.25 -15.29 2.35
N THR A 144 2.70 -14.10 2.77
CA THR A 144 3.19 -13.87 4.14
C THR A 144 2.28 -12.95 4.94
N ALA A 145 2.34 -13.05 6.26
CA ALA A 145 1.62 -12.16 7.16
C ALA A 145 2.30 -10.78 7.30
N GLY A 146 3.58 -10.67 6.91
CA GLY A 146 4.40 -9.46 6.97
C GLY A 146 4.61 -8.82 5.58
N LEU A 147 5.76 -8.19 5.39
CA LEU A 147 6.19 -7.66 4.10
C LEU A 147 7.49 -8.32 3.67
N TYR A 148 7.53 -8.86 2.45
CA TYR A 148 8.76 -9.35 1.85
C TYR A 148 9.77 -8.21 1.67
N SER A 149 11.00 -8.42 2.12
CA SER A 149 12.11 -7.52 1.78
C SER A 149 12.58 -7.73 0.34
N TYR A 150 13.20 -6.71 -0.24
CA TYR A 150 13.83 -6.82 -1.56
C TYR A 150 14.86 -7.97 -1.65
N LYS A 151 15.55 -8.29 -0.54
CA LYS A 151 16.52 -9.40 -0.47
C LYS A 151 15.82 -10.75 -0.63
N GLN A 152 14.75 -10.97 0.12
CA GLN A 152 13.94 -12.18 0.00
C GLN A 152 13.35 -12.32 -1.40
N ALA A 153 12.91 -11.22 -2.03
CA ALA A 153 12.42 -11.27 -3.40
C ALA A 153 13.50 -11.72 -4.40
N ILE A 154 14.76 -11.29 -4.23
CA ILE A 154 15.89 -11.76 -5.04
C ILE A 154 16.17 -13.25 -4.82
N GLU A 155 16.20 -13.66 -3.55
CA GLU A 155 16.64 -15.00 -3.13
C GLU A 155 15.58 -16.06 -3.41
N GLU A 156 14.34 -15.80 -3.02
CA GLU A 156 13.25 -16.78 -3.10
C GLU A 156 12.61 -16.85 -4.49
N ARG A 157 12.59 -15.72 -5.23
CA ARG A 157 11.91 -15.52 -6.53
C ARG A 157 10.42 -15.88 -6.60
N MET A 158 9.86 -16.49 -5.57
CA MET A 158 8.44 -16.77 -5.42
C MET A 158 7.92 -15.98 -4.22
N THR A 159 7.12 -14.94 -4.47
CA THR A 159 6.63 -14.01 -3.43
C THR A 159 5.21 -13.55 -3.73
N ASP A 160 4.59 -12.87 -2.77
CA ASP A 160 3.27 -12.26 -2.95
C ASP A 160 3.33 -10.82 -3.49
N CYS A 161 2.18 -10.16 -3.56
CA CYS A 161 2.08 -8.76 -4.02
C CYS A 161 3.01 -7.78 -3.28
N GLY A 162 3.35 -8.05 -2.01
CA GLY A 162 4.30 -7.28 -1.23
C GLY A 162 5.72 -7.42 -1.77
N GLY A 163 6.15 -8.65 -2.06
CA GLY A 163 7.49 -8.92 -2.62
C GLY A 163 7.68 -8.35 -4.02
N PHE A 164 6.66 -8.45 -4.88
CA PHE A 164 6.66 -7.77 -6.19
C PHE A 164 6.83 -6.25 -6.03
N SER A 165 6.13 -5.67 -5.06
CA SER A 165 6.15 -4.22 -4.83
C SER A 165 7.49 -3.75 -4.25
N THR A 166 8.05 -4.43 -3.26
CA THR A 166 9.32 -4.02 -2.64
C THR A 166 10.52 -4.23 -3.57
N PHE A 167 10.50 -5.29 -4.37
CA PHE A 167 11.50 -5.52 -5.41
C PHE A 167 11.46 -4.42 -6.48
N LEU A 168 10.29 -4.15 -7.07
CA LEU A 168 10.15 -3.11 -8.09
C LEU A 168 10.50 -1.72 -7.53
N ALA A 169 10.10 -1.40 -6.30
CA ALA A 169 10.45 -0.14 -5.66
C ALA A 169 11.97 0.02 -5.50
N SER A 170 12.69 -1.06 -5.17
CA SER A 170 14.15 -1.05 -5.04
C SER A 170 14.85 -0.83 -6.39
N LEU A 171 14.33 -1.45 -7.46
CA LEU A 171 14.80 -1.22 -8.83
C LEU A 171 14.59 0.24 -9.25
N LEU A 172 13.40 0.81 -8.97
CA LEU A 172 13.08 2.21 -9.26
C LEU A 172 13.97 3.18 -8.45
N GLN A 173 14.21 2.88 -7.17
CA GLN A 173 15.06 3.69 -6.30
C GLN A 173 16.51 3.77 -6.82
N THR A 174 17.03 2.68 -7.41
CA THR A 174 18.38 2.66 -8.04
C THR A 174 18.52 3.73 -9.12
N VAL A 175 17.49 3.86 -9.94
CA VAL A 175 17.48 4.78 -11.09
C VAL A 175 16.84 6.12 -10.75
N ASN A 176 16.83 6.46 -9.45
CA ASN A 176 16.38 7.77 -8.98
C ASN A 176 14.91 8.09 -9.27
N ILE A 177 14.06 7.06 -9.44
CA ILE A 177 12.63 7.23 -9.67
C ILE A 177 11.91 7.14 -8.32
N PRO A 178 11.24 8.21 -7.86
CA PRO A 178 10.55 8.19 -6.58
C PRO A 178 9.32 7.30 -6.63
N SER A 179 9.17 6.41 -5.66
CA SER A 179 8.01 5.53 -5.54
C SER A 179 7.60 5.32 -4.10
N ARG A 180 6.34 4.90 -3.90
CA ARG A 180 5.81 4.52 -2.60
C ARG A 180 4.96 3.26 -2.72
N LEU A 181 4.97 2.46 -1.67
CA LEU A 181 3.99 1.38 -1.53
C LEU A 181 2.59 1.97 -1.37
N VAL A 182 1.60 1.31 -1.92
CA VAL A 182 0.20 1.48 -1.59
C VAL A 182 -0.30 0.15 -1.07
N VAL A 183 -0.90 0.15 0.11
CA VAL A 183 -1.40 -1.07 0.73
C VAL A 183 -2.87 -0.95 1.07
N GLY A 184 -3.56 -2.08 0.98
CA GLY A 184 -5.00 -2.11 1.13
C GLY A 184 -5.60 -3.46 0.82
N PHE A 185 -6.79 -3.46 0.23
CA PHE A 185 -7.56 -4.67 0.00
C PHE A 185 -8.19 -4.71 -1.39
N LEU A 186 -8.24 -5.91 -1.97
CA LEU A 186 -9.10 -6.21 -3.10
C LEU A 186 -10.50 -6.57 -2.61
N ILE A 187 -11.49 -5.88 -3.17
CA ILE A 187 -12.92 -6.13 -2.99
C ILE A 187 -13.39 -6.95 -4.20
N LYS A 188 -13.76 -8.22 -4.00
CA LYS A 188 -14.17 -9.11 -5.10
C LYS A 188 -15.52 -8.67 -5.72
N LYS A 189 -15.59 -8.63 -7.06
CA LYS A 189 -16.79 -8.20 -7.83
C LYS A 189 -18.01 -9.11 -7.66
N ASP A 190 -17.84 -10.44 -7.62
CA ASP A 190 -18.98 -11.38 -7.51
C ASP A 190 -19.73 -11.30 -6.17
N TRP A 191 -19.12 -10.63 -5.19
CA TRP A 191 -19.74 -10.38 -3.90
C TRP A 191 -20.56 -9.10 -3.95
N VAL A 192 -20.16 -8.11 -4.75
CA VAL A 192 -20.97 -6.92 -5.02
C VAL A 192 -22.27 -7.32 -5.74
N SER A 193 -22.23 -8.26 -6.70
CA SER A 193 -23.43 -8.72 -7.42
C SER A 193 -24.42 -9.54 -6.57
N ARG A 194 -23.94 -10.42 -5.67
CA ARG A 194 -24.83 -11.12 -4.71
C ARG A 194 -25.36 -10.23 -3.59
N ILE A 195 -24.75 -9.07 -3.38
CA ILE A 195 -25.13 -8.08 -2.36
C ILE A 195 -26.01 -6.97 -2.94
N LEU A 196 -25.98 -6.74 -4.26
CA LEU A 196 -26.82 -5.74 -4.95
C LEU A 196 -28.33 -6.01 -4.86
N THR A 197 -28.76 -7.17 -4.37
CA THR A 197 -30.17 -7.46 -4.06
C THR A 197 -30.65 -6.90 -2.72
N PHE A 198 -29.73 -6.47 -1.82
CA PHE A 198 -30.08 -5.88 -0.53
C PHE A 198 -29.18 -4.67 -0.22
N ASN A 199 -29.80 -3.51 -0.01
CA ASN A 199 -29.18 -2.18 0.11
C ASN A 199 -28.22 -1.94 1.31
N PHE A 200 -27.66 -2.98 1.93
CA PHE A 200 -26.68 -2.88 3.02
C PHE A 200 -25.64 -4.00 2.92
N SER A 201 -24.50 -3.71 2.26
CA SER A 201 -23.31 -4.56 2.36
C SER A 201 -22.62 -4.32 3.70
N LEU A 202 -22.31 -5.37 4.46
CA LEU A 202 -21.37 -5.34 5.58
C LEU A 202 -20.15 -6.19 5.21
N LEU A 203 -19.06 -5.56 4.75
CA LEU A 203 -17.80 -6.27 4.50
C LEU A 203 -16.94 -6.28 5.76
N THR A 204 -16.67 -7.48 6.27
CA THR A 204 -15.66 -7.76 7.31
C THR A 204 -14.30 -8.08 6.66
N PHE A 205 -13.21 -8.04 7.42
CA PHE A 205 -11.85 -8.36 6.93
C PHE A 205 -11.74 -9.73 6.27
N ASN A 206 -12.57 -10.71 6.65
CA ASN A 206 -12.55 -12.06 6.08
C ASN A 206 -12.89 -12.08 4.58
N PHE A 207 -13.55 -11.04 4.07
CA PHE A 207 -13.93 -10.91 2.66
C PHE A 207 -12.92 -10.10 1.84
N LEU A 208 -11.92 -9.51 2.49
CA LEU A 208 -10.94 -8.63 1.90
C LEU A 208 -9.63 -9.37 1.69
N LYS A 209 -9.17 -9.41 0.43
CA LYS A 209 -7.83 -9.95 0.14
C LYS A 209 -6.80 -8.85 0.28
N ILE A 210 -5.85 -9.04 1.20
CA ILE A 210 -4.67 -8.19 1.35
C ILE A 210 -4.01 -7.99 -0.01
N HIS A 211 -3.67 -6.74 -0.31
CA HIS A 211 -2.99 -6.39 -1.54
C HIS A 211 -2.06 -5.20 -1.37
N ALA A 212 -0.93 -5.25 -2.07
CA ALA A 212 0.05 -4.19 -2.14
C ALA A 212 0.41 -3.92 -3.60
N TRP A 213 0.63 -2.66 -3.94
CA TRP A 213 1.13 -2.21 -5.23
C TRP A 213 1.97 -0.95 -5.03
N LEU A 214 2.39 -0.30 -6.12
CA LEU A 214 3.20 0.91 -6.07
C LEU A 214 2.53 2.09 -6.76
N GLU A 215 2.96 3.26 -6.35
CA GLU A 215 2.86 4.48 -7.13
C GLU A 215 4.25 5.05 -7.39
N VAL A 216 4.44 5.59 -8.58
CA VAL A 216 5.62 6.35 -8.99
C VAL A 216 5.26 7.82 -9.05
N MET A 217 6.03 8.67 -8.39
CA MET A 217 5.84 10.11 -8.48
C MET A 217 6.43 10.59 -9.81
N LEU A 218 5.60 11.12 -10.71
CA LEU A 218 6.03 11.70 -11.97
C LEU A 218 6.64 13.11 -11.77
N PRO A 219 7.39 13.66 -12.75
CA PRO A 219 8.01 14.99 -12.65
C PRO A 219 7.04 16.14 -12.34
N ASN A 220 5.78 16.03 -12.76
CA ASN A 220 4.72 16.99 -12.43
C ASN A 220 4.09 16.77 -11.04
N LYS A 221 4.70 15.94 -10.18
CA LYS A 221 4.23 15.59 -8.82
C LYS A 221 2.92 14.80 -8.77
N SER A 222 2.44 14.29 -9.91
CA SER A 222 1.32 13.34 -9.93
C SER A 222 1.80 11.90 -9.67
N TRP A 223 0.88 11.04 -9.21
CA TRP A 223 1.17 9.64 -8.92
C TRP A 223 0.74 8.72 -10.07
N PHE A 224 1.69 7.99 -10.65
CA PHE A 224 1.44 6.96 -11.66
C PHE A 224 1.33 5.58 -11.01
N PRO A 225 0.21 4.87 -11.16
CA PRO A 225 0.00 3.60 -10.45
C PRO A 225 0.63 2.43 -11.22
N ILE A 226 1.32 1.53 -10.51
CA ILE A 226 1.84 0.29 -11.08
C ILE A 226 1.63 -0.89 -10.12
N ASP A 227 1.17 -2.01 -10.67
CA ASP A 227 0.95 -3.25 -9.92
C ASP A 227 1.47 -4.41 -10.76
N ALA A 228 2.73 -4.79 -10.52
CA ALA A 228 3.40 -5.88 -11.23
C ALA A 228 2.80 -7.26 -10.91
N SER A 229 2.07 -7.38 -9.81
CA SER A 229 1.50 -8.66 -9.41
C SER A 229 0.23 -9.02 -10.20
N THR A 230 -0.65 -8.05 -10.46
CA THR A 230 -2.01 -8.39 -10.95
C THR A 230 -2.61 -7.46 -12.01
N SER A 231 -2.07 -6.26 -12.26
CA SER A 231 -2.75 -5.28 -13.12
C SER A 231 -2.05 -5.05 -14.45
N LYS A 232 -2.68 -4.24 -15.30
CA LYS A 232 -2.05 -3.69 -16.50
C LYS A 232 -1.21 -2.46 -16.11
N PHE A 233 -0.18 -2.19 -16.88
CA PHE A 233 0.70 -1.04 -16.66
C PHE A 233 -0.10 0.28 -16.65
N GLY A 234 0.07 1.10 -15.61
CA GLY A 234 -0.62 2.39 -15.49
C GLY A 234 -2.10 2.31 -15.15
N GLN A 235 -2.66 1.13 -14.85
CA GLN A 235 -4.10 0.93 -14.65
C GLN A 235 -4.40 0.16 -13.38
N ILE A 236 -5.31 0.72 -12.58
CA ILE A 236 -5.85 0.09 -11.38
C ILE A 236 -7.38 0.05 -11.46
N PRO A 237 -8.00 -1.14 -11.50
CA PRO A 237 -9.46 -1.25 -11.50
C PRO A 237 -10.09 -0.75 -10.19
N ALA A 238 -11.38 -0.39 -10.28
CA ALA A 238 -12.23 0.13 -9.20
C ALA A 238 -12.61 -0.92 -8.15
N ASN A 239 -11.64 -1.71 -7.68
CA ASN A 239 -11.84 -2.79 -6.72
C ASN A 239 -10.78 -2.79 -5.61
N ARG A 240 -10.01 -1.71 -5.47
CA ARG A 240 -8.96 -1.55 -4.47
C ARG A 240 -9.35 -0.50 -3.44
N LEU A 241 -9.47 -0.94 -2.18
CA LEU A 241 -9.57 -0.09 -1.01
C LEU A 241 -8.17 0.17 -0.50
N VAL A 242 -7.73 1.43 -0.47
CA VAL A 242 -6.45 1.86 0.11
C VAL A 242 -6.59 2.16 1.59
N THR A 243 -5.70 1.61 2.42
CA THR A 243 -5.65 1.92 3.85
C THR A 243 -4.42 2.74 4.24
N SER A 244 -3.27 2.52 3.58
CA SER A 244 -2.09 3.36 3.81
C SER A 244 -1.10 3.38 2.64
N PHE A 245 -0.14 4.28 2.74
CA PHE A 245 0.97 4.47 1.81
C PHE A 245 2.30 4.30 2.54
N GLY A 246 3.27 3.65 1.89
CA GLY A 246 4.60 3.39 2.43
C GLY A 246 4.71 2.10 3.25
N CYS A 247 5.88 1.93 3.85
CA CYS A 247 6.24 0.81 4.72
C CYS A 247 7.35 1.22 5.71
N ASP A 248 7.68 0.32 6.63
CA ASP A 248 8.73 0.49 7.65
C ASP A 248 8.51 1.72 8.55
N PHE A 249 7.33 1.78 9.14
CA PHE A 249 6.91 2.90 9.98
C PHE A 249 7.57 2.83 11.35
N ASN A 250 8.06 3.96 11.84
CA ASN A 250 8.42 4.16 13.23
C ASN A 250 7.34 5.03 13.90
N ILE A 251 6.48 4.41 14.71
CA ILE A 251 5.37 5.07 15.39
C ILE A 251 5.73 5.28 16.85
N LYS A 252 5.80 6.54 17.25
CA LYS A 252 6.02 6.92 18.66
C LYS A 252 4.70 6.91 19.42
N ILE A 253 4.62 6.08 20.46
CA ILE A 253 3.49 6.02 21.39
C ILE A 253 4.05 6.27 22.78
N ASN A 254 3.66 7.40 23.37
CA ASN A 254 4.24 7.92 24.60
C ASN A 254 5.78 8.04 24.46
N ASN A 255 6.55 7.36 25.32
CA ASN A 255 8.01 7.39 25.30
C ASN A 255 8.65 6.23 24.52
N SER A 256 7.83 5.35 23.92
CA SER A 256 8.30 4.16 23.21
C SER A 256 8.14 4.32 21.70
N ASN A 257 9.12 3.79 20.96
CA ASN A 257 9.11 3.73 19.50
C ASN A 257 8.76 2.32 19.06
N TYR A 258 7.78 2.21 18.16
CA TYR A 258 7.32 0.93 17.63
C TYR A 258 7.59 0.85 16.14
N GLN A 259 8.29 -0.20 15.74
CA GLN A 259 8.53 -0.48 14.34
C GLN A 259 7.40 -1.33 13.76
N ILE A 260 6.75 -0.84 12.71
CA ILE A 260 5.60 -1.48 12.08
C ILE A 260 5.88 -1.58 10.58
N ASP A 261 5.82 -2.79 10.04
CA ASP A 261 6.13 -3.04 8.63
C ASP A 261 5.13 -2.36 7.70
N LEU A 262 3.83 -2.54 7.99
CA LEU A 262 2.71 -2.07 7.20
C LEU A 262 1.56 -1.61 8.09
N LEU A 263 0.89 -0.54 7.70
CA LEU A 263 -0.34 -0.06 8.32
C LEU A 263 -1.56 -0.48 7.50
N GLN A 264 -1.64 -1.77 7.18
CA GLN A 264 -2.73 -2.35 6.38
C GLN A 264 -3.83 -2.96 7.25
N LYS A 265 -3.43 -3.65 8.32
CA LYS A 265 -4.28 -4.35 9.29
C LYS A 265 -4.03 -3.76 10.69
N PRO A 266 -4.94 -3.95 11.65
CA PRO A 266 -4.70 -3.58 13.04
C PRO A 266 -3.43 -4.24 13.58
N VAL A 267 -2.62 -3.45 14.30
CA VAL A 267 -1.44 -3.91 15.02
C VAL A 267 -1.69 -3.79 16.52
N TYR A 268 -1.53 -4.90 17.24
CA TYR A 268 -1.66 -4.94 18.70
C TYR A 268 -0.25 -4.84 19.29
N LEU A 269 -0.05 -3.88 20.18
CA LEU A 269 1.25 -3.57 20.78
C LEU A 269 1.16 -3.65 22.30
N SER A 270 2.19 -4.17 22.94
CA SER A 270 2.36 -4.09 24.39
C SER A 270 3.27 -2.92 24.75
N LYS A 271 3.12 -2.37 25.95
CA LYS A 271 4.11 -1.45 26.52
C LYS A 271 5.44 -2.20 26.64
N ASN A 272 6.50 -1.54 26.20
CA ASN A 272 7.86 -1.98 26.50
C ASN A 272 8.20 -1.64 27.94
#